data_AF-A0A7C3X690-F1
#
_entry.id   AF-A0A7C3X690-F1
#
_cell.length_a   1.000
_cell.length_b   1.000
_cell.length_c   1.000
_cell.angle_alpha   90.00
_cell.angle_beta   90.00
_cell.angle_gamma   90.00
#
_symmetry.space_group_name_H-M   'P 1'
#
loop_
_entity.id
_entity.type
_entity.pdbx_description
1 polymer ?
#
loop_
_entity_poly.entity_id
_entity_poly.type
_entity_poly.pdbx_seq_one_letter_code
_entity_poly.pdbx_strand_id
1 'polypeptide(L)'
;MTESSVTLQEYVESYVPGLVSKRLQEKPIPDMEGTEFSVQLVLKGEKNLVYGISIKDAREITVHPGGLENPMLEVTIPEEVIRPLVDMVSSFTGRKQYDAVTAAKGTVTFEIGMPGNWTLPVTIKFNGADSPSVTISASSQDFAKMATGELSGPMAFMQGKVKLDGDMSFALSLANLMP
;
A
#
# COMPACT_ATOMS: atom_id res chain seq x y z
N MET A 1 29.81 -4.54 -20.46
CA MET A 1 29.09 -3.25 -20.58
C MET A 1 28.14 -3.21 -19.40
N THR A 2 28.29 -2.19 -18.57
CA THR A 2 27.75 -2.08 -17.21
C THR A 2 26.22 -2.14 -17.17
N GLU A 3 25.69 -3.13 -16.44
CA GLU A 3 24.30 -3.15 -15.99
C GLU A 3 24.06 -1.88 -15.18
N SER A 4 23.22 -0.98 -15.71
CA SER A 4 22.81 0.23 -15.00
C SER A 4 22.01 -0.19 -13.77
N SER A 5 22.63 -0.17 -12.59
CA SER A 5 21.92 -0.26 -11.32
C SER A 5 21.09 1.01 -11.17
N VAL A 6 19.85 0.96 -11.64
CA VAL A 6 18.84 2.01 -11.42
C VAL A 6 18.82 2.29 -9.92
N THR A 7 19.10 3.54 -9.55
CA THR A 7 19.10 3.95 -8.13
C THR A 7 17.69 3.88 -7.57
N LEU A 8 17.54 3.73 -6.24
CA LEU A 8 16.21 3.73 -5.61
C LEU A 8 15.41 4.99 -5.95
N GLN A 9 16.09 6.14 -5.99
CA GLN A 9 15.50 7.41 -6.39
C GLN A 9 14.97 7.35 -7.83
N GLU A 10 15.80 6.94 -8.80
CA GLU A 10 15.40 6.84 -10.20
C GLU A 10 14.27 5.81 -10.40
N TYR A 11 14.29 4.72 -9.63
CA TYR A 11 13.22 3.73 -9.62
C TYR A 11 11.87 4.34 -9.18
N VAL A 12 11.86 5.13 -8.10
CA VAL A 12 10.62 5.76 -7.60
C VAL A 12 10.17 6.93 -8.47
N GLU A 13 11.10 7.76 -8.93
CA GLU A 13 10.76 8.99 -9.65
C GLU A 13 10.42 8.73 -11.12
N SER A 14 11.01 7.71 -11.75
CA SER A 14 10.86 7.45 -13.19
C SER A 14 10.20 6.11 -13.50
N TYR A 15 10.62 5.02 -12.83
CA TYR A 15 10.13 3.68 -13.17
C TYR A 15 8.71 3.43 -12.64
N VAL A 16 8.43 3.75 -11.38
CA VAL A 16 7.10 3.53 -10.77
C VAL A 16 6.01 4.30 -11.53
N PRO A 17 6.14 5.60 -11.83
CA PRO A 17 5.10 6.34 -12.57
C PRO A 17 4.92 5.81 -13.98
N GLY A 18 6.01 5.42 -14.65
CA GLY A 18 5.95 4.79 -15.97
C GLY A 18 5.20 3.46 -15.95
N LEU A 19 5.44 2.62 -14.94
CA LEU A 19 4.75 1.34 -14.77
C LEU A 19 3.26 1.53 -14.52
N VAL A 20 2.90 2.44 -13.60
CA VAL A 20 1.49 2.73 -13.28
C VAL A 20 0.80 3.37 -14.49
N SER A 21 1.44 4.31 -15.18
CA SER A 21 0.91 4.93 -16.41
C SER A 21 0.64 3.89 -17.49
N LYS A 22 1.60 2.99 -17.73
CA LYS A 22 1.46 1.90 -18.70
C LYS A 22 0.30 0.97 -18.33
N ARG A 23 0.18 0.57 -17.06
CA ARG A 23 -0.91 -0.26 -16.56
C ARG A 23 -2.29 0.39 -16.79
N LEU A 24 -2.41 1.69 -16.49
CA LEU A 24 -3.65 2.44 -16.68
C LEU A 24 -4.00 2.62 -18.16
N GLN A 25 -3.01 2.66 -19.05
CA GLN A 25 -3.21 2.65 -20.50
C GLN A 25 -3.66 1.26 -21.01
N GLU A 26 -3.03 0.19 -20.54
CA GLU A 26 -3.36 -1.19 -20.94
C GLU A 26 -4.73 -1.64 -20.41
N LYS A 27 -5.07 -1.22 -19.19
CA LYS A 27 -6.32 -1.58 -18.51
C LYS A 27 -6.90 -0.35 -17.82
N PRO A 28 -7.60 0.53 -18.56
CA PRO A 28 -8.23 1.70 -17.98
C PRO A 28 -9.28 1.29 -16.94
N ILE A 29 -9.30 2.03 -15.83
CA ILE A 29 -10.29 1.85 -14.77
C ILE A 29 -11.49 2.74 -15.12
N PRO A 30 -12.67 2.18 -15.40
CA PRO A 30 -13.85 2.97 -15.71
C PRO A 30 -14.32 3.80 -14.50
N ASP A 31 -15.09 4.86 -14.76
CA ASP A 31 -15.78 5.66 -13.73
C ASP A 31 -14.88 6.36 -12.71
N MET A 32 -13.68 6.76 -13.14
CA MET A 32 -12.69 7.50 -12.34
C MET A 32 -12.67 9.01 -12.62
N GLU A 33 -13.51 9.54 -13.52
CA GLU A 33 -13.57 10.99 -13.78
C GLU A 33 -13.98 11.78 -12.52
N GLY A 34 -13.22 12.82 -12.20
CA GLY A 34 -13.35 13.63 -11.00
C GLY A 34 -12.70 13.04 -9.74
N THR A 35 -12.00 11.91 -9.85
CA THR A 35 -11.27 11.31 -8.71
C THR A 35 -9.86 11.88 -8.59
N GLU A 36 -9.42 12.09 -7.35
CA GLU A 36 -8.04 12.47 -7.05
C GLU A 36 -7.53 11.53 -5.97
N PHE A 37 -6.41 10.86 -6.23
CA PHE A 37 -5.77 9.92 -5.32
C PHE A 37 -4.40 10.44 -4.90
N SER A 38 -4.13 10.54 -3.60
CA SER A 38 -2.84 11.00 -3.09
C SER A 38 -2.22 9.97 -2.15
N VAL A 39 -1.00 9.54 -2.48
CA VAL A 39 -0.24 8.56 -1.70
C VAL A 39 1.11 9.16 -1.34
N GLN A 40 1.44 9.18 -0.07
CA GLN A 40 2.79 9.45 0.43
C GLN A 40 3.48 8.12 0.74
N LEU A 41 4.60 7.86 0.08
CA LEU A 41 5.45 6.72 0.33
C LEU A 41 6.63 7.16 1.19
N VAL A 42 6.75 6.57 2.38
CA VAL A 42 7.86 6.77 3.31
C VAL A 42 8.71 5.50 3.32
N LEU A 43 9.89 5.60 2.72
CA LEU A 43 10.86 4.51 2.66
C LEU A 43 11.84 4.66 3.83
N LYS A 44 11.85 3.68 4.73
CA LYS A 44 12.80 3.62 5.85
C LYS A 44 14.06 2.88 5.41
N GLY A 45 15.21 3.52 5.60
CA GLY A 45 16.54 3.01 5.25
C GLY A 45 17.62 3.80 5.98
N GLU A 46 18.85 3.84 5.45
CA GLU A 46 19.92 4.69 6.01
C GLU A 46 19.56 6.18 5.98
N LYS A 47 18.81 6.58 4.95
CA LYS A 47 18.16 7.90 4.87
C LYS A 47 16.70 7.66 4.56
N ASN A 48 15.82 8.21 5.39
CA ASN A 48 14.39 8.16 5.09
C ASN A 48 14.12 8.94 3.82
N LEU A 49 13.53 8.27 2.82
CA LEU A 49 13.09 8.90 1.59
C LEU A 49 11.57 9.07 1.63
N VAL A 50 11.09 10.23 1.22
CA VAL A 50 9.66 10.54 1.21
C VAL A 50 9.27 11.00 -0.19
N TYR A 51 8.28 10.31 -0.76
CA TYR A 51 7.78 10.60 -2.09
C TYR A 51 6.26 10.70 -2.08
N GLY A 52 5.75 11.79 -2.62
CA GLY A 52 4.35 12.00 -2.89
C GLY A 52 3.97 11.48 -4.27
N ILE A 53 2.81 10.88 -4.42
CA ILE A 53 2.24 10.45 -5.70
C ILE A 53 0.80 10.94 -5.75
N SER A 54 0.49 11.79 -6.71
CA SER A 54 -0.85 12.28 -6.99
C SER A 54 -1.35 11.67 -8.28
N ILE A 55 -2.53 11.06 -8.26
CA ILE A 55 -3.16 10.39 -9.40
C ILE A 55 -4.53 11.02 -9.62
N LYS A 56 -4.73 11.70 -10.73
CA LYS A 56 -6.01 12.29 -11.10
C LYS A 56 -6.67 11.49 -12.22
N ASP A 57 -7.97 11.28 -12.09
CA ASP A 57 -8.84 10.57 -13.04
C ASP A 57 -8.36 9.16 -13.40
N ALA A 58 -7.51 8.55 -12.56
CA ALA A 58 -6.76 7.32 -12.87
C ALA A 58 -6.02 7.38 -14.22
N ARG A 59 -5.50 8.56 -14.60
CA ARG A 59 -4.81 8.79 -15.88
C ARG A 59 -3.58 9.69 -15.74
N GLU A 60 -3.68 10.73 -14.93
CA GLU A 60 -2.59 11.69 -14.74
C GLU A 60 -1.85 11.34 -13.45
N ILE A 61 -0.56 11.01 -13.54
CA ILE A 61 0.26 10.66 -12.38
C ILE A 61 1.36 11.71 -12.24
N THR A 62 1.47 12.27 -11.04
CA THR A 62 2.51 13.23 -10.69
C THR A 62 3.26 12.73 -9.46
N VAL A 63 4.59 12.73 -9.52
CA VAL A 63 5.44 12.44 -8.36
C VAL A 63 5.96 13.74 -7.76
N HIS A 64 5.93 13.82 -6.44
CA HIS A 64 6.36 14.94 -5.64
C HIS A 64 7.51 14.50 -4.72
N PRO A 65 8.78 14.71 -5.12
CA PRO A 65 9.91 14.49 -4.23
C PRO A 65 9.75 15.32 -2.96
N GLY A 66 9.92 14.72 -1.78
CA GLY A 66 9.73 15.38 -0.49
C GLY A 66 8.35 15.18 0.14
N GLY A 67 7.42 14.50 -0.55
CA GLY A 67 6.13 14.10 0.01
C GLY A 67 4.96 14.99 -0.38
N LEU A 68 3.83 14.78 0.30
CA LEU A 68 2.59 15.55 0.18
C LEU A 68 2.21 16.07 1.56
N GLU A 69 1.58 17.24 1.62
CA GLU A 69 1.16 17.83 2.88
C GLU A 69 -0.03 17.08 3.51
N ASN A 70 -1.01 16.68 2.69
CA ASN A 70 -2.23 16.01 3.14
C ASN A 70 -2.53 14.79 2.25
N PRO A 71 -1.72 13.72 2.34
CA PRO A 71 -1.96 12.51 1.56
C PRO A 71 -3.18 11.76 2.08
N MET A 72 -3.97 11.16 1.18
CA MET A 72 -5.05 10.25 1.57
C MET A 72 -4.52 8.93 2.10
N LEU A 73 -3.38 8.47 1.59
CA LEU A 73 -2.66 7.31 2.13
C LEU A 73 -1.23 7.68 2.41
N GLU A 74 -0.76 7.44 3.62
CA GLU A 74 0.67 7.41 3.92
C GLU A 74 1.09 5.96 4.15
N VAL A 75 1.95 5.45 3.28
CA VAL A 75 2.49 4.09 3.32
C VAL A 75 3.94 4.15 3.77
N THR A 76 4.23 3.58 4.93
CA THR A 76 5.57 3.47 5.48
C THR A 76 6.07 2.04 5.37
N ILE A 77 7.18 1.85 4.65
CA ILE A 77 7.81 0.54 4.44
C ILE A 77 9.34 0.65 4.48
N PRO A 78 10.07 -0.44 4.75
CA PRO A 78 11.50 -0.52 4.48
C PRO A 78 11.81 -0.34 2.98
N GLU A 79 12.91 0.31 2.66
CA GLU A 79 13.30 0.55 1.25
C GLU A 79 13.55 -0.75 0.45
N GLU A 80 13.98 -1.81 1.14
CA GLU A 80 14.22 -3.13 0.56
C GLU A 80 12.95 -3.80 -0.02
N VAL A 81 11.75 -3.41 0.45
CA VAL A 81 10.49 -4.05 0.03
C VAL A 81 9.70 -3.26 -0.99
N ILE A 82 10.23 -2.13 -1.47
CA ILE A 82 9.52 -1.30 -2.44
C ILE A 82 9.22 -2.06 -3.73
N ARG A 83 10.16 -2.88 -4.21
CA ARG A 83 10.03 -3.62 -5.47
C ARG A 83 8.86 -4.62 -5.43
N PRO A 84 8.80 -5.57 -4.46
CA PRO A 84 7.64 -6.48 -4.37
C PRO A 84 6.34 -5.75 -4.02
N LEU A 85 6.40 -4.62 -3.31
CA LEU A 85 5.21 -3.83 -3.00
C LEU A 85 4.58 -3.22 -4.26
N VAL A 86 5.39 -2.69 -5.19
CA VAL A 86 4.90 -2.09 -6.44
C VAL A 86 4.08 -3.10 -7.26
N ASP A 87 4.54 -4.34 -7.34
CA ASP A 87 3.80 -5.42 -8.02
C ASP A 87 2.47 -5.72 -7.32
N MET A 88 2.42 -5.69 -6.00
CA MET A 88 1.19 -5.91 -5.24
C MET A 88 0.20 -4.74 -5.34
N VAL A 89 0.66 -3.49 -5.20
CA VAL A 89 -0.21 -2.31 -5.30
C VAL A 89 -0.86 -2.23 -6.67
N SER A 90 -0.15 -2.67 -7.70
CA SER A 90 -0.64 -2.68 -9.07
C SER A 90 -1.81 -3.64 -9.32
N SER A 91 -2.05 -4.62 -8.44
CA SER A 91 -3.27 -5.47 -8.47
C SER A 91 -4.41 -4.89 -7.61
N PHE A 92 -4.14 -3.87 -6.79
CA PHE A 92 -5.07 -3.25 -5.85
C PHE A 92 -5.72 -1.96 -6.40
N THR A 93 -5.90 -1.86 -7.72
CA THR A 93 -6.40 -0.66 -8.40
C THR A 93 -7.86 -0.85 -8.84
N GLY A 94 -8.78 -0.02 -8.30
CA GLY A 94 -10.19 -0.07 -8.67
C GLY A 94 -11.07 0.95 -7.92
N ARG A 95 -12.26 1.21 -8.47
CA ARG A 95 -13.19 2.22 -7.93
C ARG A 95 -13.67 1.88 -6.52
N LYS A 96 -13.98 0.60 -6.26
CA LYS A 96 -14.38 0.14 -4.92
C LYS A 96 -13.27 0.39 -3.89
N GLN A 97 -12.01 0.16 -4.27
CA GLN A 97 -10.84 0.41 -3.43
C GLN A 97 -10.64 1.91 -3.19
N TYR A 98 -10.89 2.74 -4.21
CA TYR A 98 -10.89 4.20 -4.07
C TYR A 98 -11.95 4.69 -3.07
N ASP A 99 -13.20 4.26 -3.21
CA ASP A 99 -14.30 4.65 -2.31
C ASP A 99 -14.02 4.17 -0.87
N ALA A 100 -13.42 2.98 -0.73
CA ALA A 100 -12.99 2.44 0.55
C ALA A 100 -11.91 3.28 1.23
N VAL A 101 -10.85 3.67 0.50
CA VAL A 101 -9.73 4.47 1.03
C VAL A 101 -10.18 5.87 1.41
N THR A 102 -11.01 6.51 0.58
CA THR A 102 -11.53 7.85 0.86
C THR A 102 -12.45 7.88 2.08
N ALA A 103 -13.19 6.79 2.34
CA ALA A 103 -14.04 6.65 3.52
C ALA A 103 -13.28 6.23 4.80
N ALA A 104 -12.14 5.56 4.67
CA ALA A 104 -11.37 5.05 5.80
C ALA A 104 -10.65 6.18 6.57
N LYS A 105 -10.61 6.07 7.89
CA LYS A 105 -9.77 6.90 8.77
C LYS A 105 -9.15 6.02 9.83
N GLY A 106 -7.85 6.14 10.04
CA GLY A 106 -7.12 5.37 11.03
C GLY A 106 -5.76 4.91 10.51
N THR A 107 -5.09 4.07 11.27
CA THR A 107 -3.77 3.53 10.92
C THR A 107 -3.75 2.02 11.05
N VAL A 108 -3.36 1.31 9.99
CA VAL A 108 -3.14 -0.14 10.01
C VAL A 108 -1.66 -0.44 9.87
N THR A 109 -1.14 -1.29 10.74
CA THR A 109 0.23 -1.81 10.62
C THR A 109 0.17 -3.30 10.33
N PHE A 110 0.72 -3.74 9.22
CA PHE A 110 0.93 -5.15 8.92
C PHE A 110 2.31 -5.58 9.39
N GLU A 111 2.36 -6.62 10.20
CA GLU A 111 3.59 -7.29 10.62
C GLU A 111 3.69 -8.63 9.92
N ILE A 112 4.45 -8.66 8.83
CA ILE A 112 4.55 -9.84 7.96
C ILE A 112 5.76 -10.66 8.39
N GLY A 113 5.52 -11.84 8.94
CA GLY A 113 6.57 -12.80 9.31
C GLY A 113 7.23 -13.39 8.06
N MET A 114 8.52 -13.09 7.88
CA MET A 114 9.31 -13.51 6.72
C MET A 114 10.15 -14.76 7.03
N PRO A 115 10.55 -15.53 6.01
CA PRO A 115 11.52 -16.62 6.18
C PRO A 115 12.83 -16.08 6.78
N GLY A 116 13.41 -16.81 7.74
CA GLY A 116 14.62 -16.36 8.44
C GLY A 116 14.35 -15.60 9.74
N ASN A 117 13.14 -15.70 10.29
CA ASN A 117 12.80 -15.25 11.65
C ASN A 117 12.88 -13.72 11.87
N TRP A 118 12.66 -12.96 10.80
CA TRP A 118 12.50 -11.50 10.84
C TRP A 118 11.07 -11.12 10.41
N THR A 119 10.67 -9.90 10.73
CA THR A 119 9.32 -9.39 10.44
C THR A 119 9.45 -8.13 9.60
N LEU A 120 8.59 -8.03 8.60
CA LEU A 120 8.47 -6.87 7.74
C LEU A 120 7.30 -6.00 8.21
N PRO A 121 7.55 -4.80 8.76
CA PRO A 121 6.49 -3.86 9.11
C PRO A 121 6.08 -3.03 7.89
N VAL A 122 4.78 -3.00 7.60
CA VAL A 122 4.16 -2.11 6.60
C VAL A 122 3.07 -1.32 7.29
N THR A 123 3.21 0.00 7.39
CA THR A 123 2.19 0.85 8.02
C THR A 123 1.47 1.66 6.96
N ILE A 124 0.14 1.70 7.03
CA ILE A 124 -0.73 2.48 6.16
C ILE A 124 -1.58 3.39 7.05
N LYS A 125 -1.42 4.69 6.89
CA LYS A 125 -2.22 5.72 7.56
C LYS A 125 -3.21 6.30 6.56
N PHE A 126 -4.50 6.23 6.91
CA PHE A 126 -5.60 6.73 6.10
C PHE A 126 -5.95 8.16 6.52
N ASN A 127 -5.94 9.08 5.56
CA ASN A 127 -6.35 10.47 5.69
C ASN A 127 -5.73 11.18 6.91
N GLY A 128 -4.44 10.91 7.16
CA GLY A 128 -3.67 11.53 8.25
C GLY A 128 -4.08 11.12 9.67
N ALA A 129 -4.95 10.13 9.85
CA ALA A 129 -5.48 9.77 11.17
C ALA A 129 -4.66 8.66 11.86
N ASP A 130 -4.06 8.99 13.02
CA ASP A 130 -3.33 8.01 13.86
C ASP A 130 -4.26 7.07 14.66
N SER A 131 -5.56 7.34 14.70
CA SER A 131 -6.55 6.53 15.39
C SER A 131 -7.90 6.54 14.65
N PRO A 132 -8.69 5.43 14.69
CA PRO A 132 -8.38 4.16 15.35
C PRO A 132 -7.17 3.46 14.71
N SER A 133 -6.49 2.60 15.47
CA SER A 133 -5.29 1.90 14.99
C SER A 133 -5.35 0.41 15.27
N VAL A 134 -4.77 -0.38 14.37
CA VAL A 134 -4.69 -1.83 14.53
C VAL A 134 -3.43 -2.40 13.88
N THR A 135 -2.81 -3.35 14.55
CA THR A 135 -1.70 -4.15 14.05
C THR A 135 -2.22 -5.52 13.64
N ILE A 136 -1.88 -5.95 12.43
CA ILE A 136 -2.28 -7.22 11.83
C ILE A 136 -1.00 -8.03 11.57
N SER A 137 -0.76 -9.07 12.35
CA SER A 137 0.42 -9.92 12.21
C SER A 137 0.06 -11.24 11.51
N ALA A 138 0.81 -11.61 10.47
CA ALA A 138 0.57 -12.82 9.68
C ALA A 138 1.87 -13.35 9.07
N SER A 139 1.91 -14.61 8.64
CA SER A 139 3.03 -15.10 7.82
C SER A 139 3.00 -14.48 6.42
N SER A 140 4.14 -14.37 5.74
CA SER A 140 4.19 -13.91 4.34
C SER A 140 3.33 -14.76 3.39
N GLN A 141 3.22 -16.06 3.66
CA GLN A 141 2.37 -16.97 2.87
C GLN A 141 0.89 -16.70 3.08
N ASP A 142 0.45 -16.50 4.33
CA ASP A 142 -0.95 -16.18 4.63
C ASP A 142 -1.30 -14.78 4.13
N PHE A 143 -0.38 -13.82 4.25
CA PHE A 143 -0.55 -12.48 3.70
C PHE A 143 -0.72 -12.50 2.17
N ALA A 144 0.10 -13.27 1.45
CA ALA A 144 -0.05 -13.42 0.00
C ALA A 144 -1.43 -14.01 -0.37
N LYS A 145 -1.91 -15.03 0.36
CA LYS A 145 -3.25 -15.59 0.16
C LYS A 145 -4.37 -14.62 0.49
N MET A 146 -4.18 -13.75 1.48
CA MET A 146 -5.14 -12.68 1.77
C MET A 146 -5.15 -11.63 0.65
N ALA A 147 -3.98 -11.25 0.13
CA ALA A 147 -3.88 -10.30 -0.98
C ALA A 147 -4.49 -10.82 -2.29
N THR A 148 -4.48 -12.14 -2.52
CA THR A 148 -5.12 -12.78 -3.69
C THR A 148 -6.59 -13.13 -3.46
N GLY A 149 -7.12 -12.97 -2.24
CA GLY A 149 -8.48 -13.39 -1.88
C GLY A 149 -8.66 -14.90 -1.65
N GLU A 150 -7.59 -15.70 -1.73
CA GLU A 150 -7.61 -17.14 -1.45
C GLU A 150 -7.84 -17.44 0.05
N LEU A 151 -7.55 -16.49 0.93
CA LEU A 151 -7.80 -16.57 2.36
C LEU A 151 -8.47 -15.29 2.84
N SER A 152 -9.71 -15.37 3.32
CA SER A 152 -10.36 -14.19 3.89
C SER A 152 -9.77 -13.83 5.27
N GLY A 153 -9.62 -12.53 5.54
CA GLY A 153 -9.11 -12.02 6.82
C GLY A 153 -9.83 -12.57 8.05
N PRO A 154 -11.18 -12.58 8.10
CA PRO A 154 -11.93 -13.16 9.23
C PRO A 154 -11.64 -14.64 9.44
N MET A 155 -11.56 -15.45 8.37
CA MET A 155 -11.22 -16.87 8.48
C MET A 155 -9.78 -17.08 8.96
N ALA A 156 -8.84 -16.26 8.51
CA ALA A 156 -7.44 -16.32 8.93
C ALA A 156 -7.30 -16.02 10.43
N PHE A 157 -8.04 -15.03 10.94
CA PHE A 157 -8.08 -14.70 12.36
C PHE A 157 -8.68 -15.85 13.18
N MET A 158 -9.84 -16.38 12.79
CA MET A 158 -10.47 -17.52 13.48
C MET A 158 -9.58 -18.78 13.50
N GLN A 159 -8.76 -18.99 12.47
CA GLN A 159 -7.80 -20.11 12.39
C GLN A 159 -6.49 -19.83 13.16
N GLY A 160 -6.32 -18.65 13.75
CA GLY A 160 -5.09 -18.25 14.45
C GLY A 160 -3.91 -17.96 13.52
N LYS A 161 -4.14 -17.85 12.20
CA LYS A 161 -3.13 -17.50 11.18
C LYS A 161 -2.83 -16.00 11.15
N VAL A 162 -3.81 -15.20 11.55
CA VAL A 162 -3.69 -13.75 11.73
C VAL A 162 -3.88 -13.42 13.20
N LYS A 163 -3.04 -12.53 13.70
CA LYS A 163 -3.21 -11.88 15.00
C LYS A 163 -3.61 -10.44 14.78
N LEU A 164 -4.50 -9.94 15.63
CA LEU A 164 -4.92 -8.56 15.64
C LEU A 164 -4.56 -7.97 17.01
N ASP A 165 -4.00 -6.77 17.03
CA ASP A 165 -3.71 -6.01 18.24
C ASP A 165 -4.15 -4.55 18.05
N GLY A 166 -4.97 -4.01 18.95
CA GLY A 166 -5.58 -2.68 18.82
C GLY A 166 -7.08 -2.69 18.56
N ASP A 167 -7.57 -1.76 17.74
CA ASP A 167 -9.00 -1.54 17.49
C ASP A 167 -9.59 -2.62 16.56
N MET A 168 -10.28 -3.57 17.17
CA MET A 168 -10.94 -4.67 16.46
C MET A 168 -12.07 -4.20 15.55
N SER A 169 -12.81 -3.15 15.92
CA SER A 169 -13.90 -2.62 15.09
C SER A 169 -13.34 -2.03 13.81
N PHE A 170 -12.19 -1.35 13.93
CA PHE A 170 -11.45 -0.85 12.79
C PHE A 170 -10.92 -1.99 11.91
N ALA A 171 -10.28 -3.02 12.46
CA ALA A 171 -9.86 -4.19 11.68
C ALA A 171 -11.00 -4.87 10.92
N LEU A 172 -12.16 -5.04 11.55
CA LEU A 172 -13.35 -5.60 10.89
C LEU A 172 -13.87 -4.70 9.76
N SER A 173 -13.79 -3.37 9.93
CA SER A 173 -14.14 -2.43 8.85
C SER A 173 -13.21 -2.54 7.65
N LEU A 174 -11.90 -2.73 7.88
CA LEU A 174 -10.88 -2.89 6.84
C LEU A 174 -11.03 -4.22 6.08
N ALA A 175 -11.47 -5.29 6.77
CA ALA A 175 -11.73 -6.59 6.13
C ALA A 175 -12.81 -6.51 5.03
N ASN A 176 -13.71 -5.52 5.09
CA ASN A 176 -14.71 -5.29 4.04
C ASN A 176 -14.13 -4.53 2.82
N LEU A 177 -12.95 -3.92 2.97
CA LEU A 177 -12.27 -3.17 1.91
C LEU A 177 -11.33 -4.06 1.10
N MET A 178 -10.76 -5.09 1.72
CA MET A 178 -9.97 -6.11 1.05
C MET A 178 -10.90 -7.09 0.29
N PRO A 179 -10.47 -7.59 -0.89
CA PRO A 179 -11.28 -8.48 -1.72
C PRO A 179 -11.61 -9.83 -1.06
#